data_AF-A0A0K8TCH0-F1
#
_entry.id   AF-A0A0K8TCH0-F1
#
_cell.length_a   1.000
_cell.length_b   1.000
_cell.length_c   1.000
_cell.angle_alpha   90.00
_cell.angle_beta   90.00
_cell.angle_gamma   90.00
#
_symmetry.space_group_name_H-M   'P 1'
#
loop_
_entity.id
_entity.type
_entity.pdbx_description
1 polymer ?
#
loop_
_entity_poly.entity_id
_entity_poly.type
_entity_poly.pdbx_seq_one_letter_code
_entity_poly.pdbx_strand_id
1 'polypeptide(L)'
;MTPYLAGLISEDQPEQILKTMTSNCETPYLLWDNTTRAELIEFLDQRIASKSPFNLDSIEFSFSSHSSELVVGGIFIRIYNDQPTFKIQDPKRFVVDILDYLKQYNSPCLRDSEVRNLVIILTSLYNVVQNNQGTALQCIGHFRFIFAFLAMDAYESIQAKTLSVIALLARNQECVNDIAASGVLASLLLVLYSLPNHRMVALDCLHSLVTSSAIVKDLISKGSLPYLIDIVMNSKNLEIRVRAAELLGRLMEDKVSGPRVKLLLLQMLPSAICDGFLESPQTTINIIQTNQENPEMIWNDNDRLHLSTVIANHCKRQHLNQRQNPDVVCQMPDIKVVSAGNSNELIVGDVYLRLYNQNPAWSLRKPVKFLGDLLDTFLKLMSKPHESALEAVGKALTNVLTYNPGLVSEVPSMGHLPKMFSTWKVPNQLVSFHTFRVLDLIFANESCVDSLNRSRVDCIVPMKNAMCAHSELITVGCDSLSKLSEFKVDNLIKQALECDFINYLLKLLGDSLLQCENPARTKAIIVKTLKNLAASPFNGAAVAAILDRSSIWPSFREQNHDLFITSGSSPAYLTGGPATAGYLTQGSKPMPTAPPPVEKDDIE
;
A
#
# COMPACT_ATOMS: atom_id res chain seq x y z
N MET A 1 34.64 24.07 48.23
CA MET A 1 35.12 23.40 46.99
C MET A 1 33.93 22.84 46.24
N THR A 2 34.01 22.64 44.92
CA THR A 2 32.90 22.01 44.17
C THR A 2 32.72 20.55 44.63
N PRO A 3 31.49 19.99 44.61
CA PRO A 3 31.24 18.61 45.04
C PRO A 3 32.09 17.57 44.30
N TYR A 4 32.37 17.81 43.01
CA TYR A 4 33.21 16.95 42.20
C TYR A 4 34.66 16.90 42.68
N LEU A 5 35.27 18.06 42.99
CA LEU A 5 36.62 18.12 43.55
C LEU A 5 36.67 17.51 44.96
N ALA A 6 35.61 17.67 45.76
CA ALA A 6 35.51 17.04 47.08
C ALA A 6 35.43 15.50 46.97
N GLY A 7 34.69 14.99 45.99
CA GLY A 7 34.63 13.54 45.70
C GLY A 7 35.97 12.99 45.22
N LEU A 8 36.68 13.72 44.36
CA LEU A 8 38.03 13.34 43.92
C LEU A 8 39.03 13.21 45.09
N ILE A 9 38.87 13.98 46.17
CA ILE A 9 39.71 13.86 47.38
C ILE A 9 39.49 12.51 48.10
N SER A 10 38.31 11.91 47.96
CA SER A 10 38.03 10.59 48.53
C SER A 10 38.54 9.43 47.67
N GLU A 11 38.89 9.69 46.41
CA GLU A 11 39.58 8.73 45.55
C GLU A 11 41.09 8.90 45.78
N ASP A 12 41.78 7.88 46.31
CA ASP A 12 43.20 7.88 46.73
C ASP A 12 44.23 8.16 45.58
N GLN A 13 44.06 9.22 44.79
CA GLN A 13 44.92 9.63 43.68
C GLN A 13 45.29 11.13 43.79
N PRO A 14 46.15 11.51 44.74
CA PRO A 14 46.49 12.90 45.02
C PRO A 14 47.15 13.63 43.84
N GLU A 15 47.88 12.91 42.98
CA GLU A 15 48.53 13.48 41.79
C GLU A 15 47.53 14.03 40.78
N GLN A 16 46.40 13.34 40.57
CA GLN A 16 45.35 13.79 39.66
C GLN A 16 44.65 15.03 40.21
N ILE A 17 44.37 15.06 41.51
CA ILE A 17 43.75 16.20 42.19
C ILE A 17 44.65 17.43 42.08
N LEU A 18 45.95 17.30 42.40
CA LEU A 18 46.90 18.39 42.33
C LEU A 18 47.03 18.94 40.90
N LYS A 19 47.03 18.06 39.89
CA LYS A 19 47.03 18.46 38.49
C LYS A 19 45.75 19.22 38.13
N THR A 20 44.58 18.72 38.51
CA THR A 20 43.30 19.38 38.26
C THR A 20 43.19 20.73 38.99
N MET A 21 43.70 20.84 40.21
CA MET A 21 43.69 22.08 40.98
C MET A 21 44.67 23.14 40.43
N THR A 22 45.78 22.74 39.81
CA THR A 22 46.78 23.67 39.29
C THR A 22 46.59 24.04 37.81
N SER A 23 45.73 23.33 37.08
CA SER A 23 45.44 23.58 35.67
C SER A 23 44.06 24.22 35.46
N ASN A 24 43.83 24.82 34.29
CA ASN A 24 42.49 25.21 33.87
C ASN A 24 41.75 23.98 33.36
N CYS A 25 40.59 23.68 33.93
CA CYS A 25 39.74 22.56 33.57
C CYS A 25 38.32 23.06 33.30
N GLU A 26 37.81 22.78 32.11
CA GLU A 26 36.42 23.02 31.73
C GLU A 26 35.79 21.67 31.33
N THR A 27 35.08 21.07 32.28
CA THR A 27 34.40 19.78 32.12
C THR A 27 32.97 19.89 32.65
N PRO A 28 32.05 19.00 32.26
CA PRO A 28 30.66 19.04 32.73
C PRO A 28 30.49 19.04 34.25
N TYR A 29 31.44 18.51 35.01
CA TYR A 29 31.41 18.49 36.47
C TYR A 29 32.25 19.60 37.15
N LEU A 30 33.10 20.28 36.38
CA LEU A 30 34.06 21.23 36.93
C LEU A 30 34.36 22.35 35.94
N LEU A 31 33.96 23.57 36.31
CA LEU A 31 34.45 24.81 35.73
C LEU A 31 35.49 25.40 36.70
N TRP A 32 36.77 25.24 36.36
CA TRP A 32 37.92 25.64 37.17
C TRP A 32 38.96 26.36 36.32
N ASP A 33 39.18 27.63 36.60
CA ASP A 33 40.03 28.54 35.85
C ASP A 33 40.82 29.48 36.80
N ASN A 34 41.57 30.43 36.23
CA ASN A 34 42.31 31.39 37.04
C ASN A 34 41.40 32.28 37.89
N THR A 35 40.17 32.59 37.43
CA THR A 35 39.25 33.48 38.15
C THR A 35 38.65 32.78 39.36
N THR A 36 38.09 31.59 39.19
CA THR A 36 37.57 30.75 40.28
C THR A 36 38.66 30.39 41.30
N ARG A 37 39.91 30.17 40.86
CA ARG A 37 41.04 30.00 41.78
C ARG A 37 41.34 31.24 42.61
N ALA A 38 41.40 32.41 41.99
CA ALA A 38 41.66 33.66 42.68
C ALA A 38 40.55 33.97 43.70
N GLU A 39 39.28 33.79 43.33
CA GLU A 39 38.12 33.99 44.22
C GLU A 39 38.18 33.07 45.46
N LEU A 40 38.56 31.80 45.27
CA LEU A 40 38.69 30.88 46.40
C LEU A 40 39.85 31.27 47.33
N ILE A 41 41.01 31.65 46.77
CA ILE A 41 42.17 32.08 47.56
C ILE A 41 41.82 33.34 48.35
N GLU A 42 41.22 34.33 47.70
CA GLU A 42 40.82 35.58 48.35
C GLU A 42 39.82 35.34 49.50
N PHE A 43 38.82 34.47 49.27
CA PHE A 43 37.87 34.09 50.32
C PHE A 43 38.56 33.40 51.51
N LEU A 44 39.50 32.49 51.24
CA LEU A 44 40.26 31.80 52.28
C LEU A 44 41.17 32.77 53.05
N ASP A 45 41.86 33.68 52.36
CA ASP A 45 42.74 34.67 52.97
C ASP A 45 41.96 35.63 53.88
N GLN A 46 40.80 36.12 53.43
CA GLN A 46 39.90 36.95 54.25
C GLN A 46 39.44 36.21 55.52
N ARG A 47 39.11 34.93 55.40
CA ARG A 47 38.69 34.08 56.53
C ARG A 47 39.83 33.79 57.50
N ILE A 48 41.04 33.47 57.00
CA ILE A 48 42.23 33.24 57.84
C ILE A 48 42.59 34.52 58.61
N ALA A 49 42.50 35.69 57.97
CA ALA A 49 42.74 36.98 58.61
C ALA A 49 41.72 37.30 59.74
N SER A 50 40.49 36.81 59.62
CA SER A 50 39.39 37.11 60.57
C SER A 50 39.47 36.39 61.93
N LYS A 51 40.27 35.32 62.07
CA LYS A 51 40.44 34.50 63.31
C LYS A 51 39.15 34.04 64.01
N SER A 52 38.00 34.02 63.35
CA SER A 52 36.73 33.58 63.97
C SER A 52 36.68 32.05 64.14
N PRO A 53 36.00 31.52 65.18
CA PRO A 53 35.85 30.08 65.37
C PRO A 53 35.11 29.43 64.20
N PHE A 54 35.64 28.29 63.74
CA PHE A 54 35.13 27.52 62.61
C PHE A 54 33.71 27.00 62.89
N ASN A 55 32.70 27.55 62.21
CA ASN A 55 31.41 26.90 62.08
C ASN A 55 31.24 26.48 60.61
N LEU A 56 31.36 25.18 60.32
CA LEU A 56 31.28 24.65 58.95
C LEU A 56 29.88 24.81 58.35
N ASP A 57 28.85 24.85 59.20
CA ASP A 57 27.45 24.83 58.76
C ASP A 57 26.95 26.18 58.20
N SER A 58 27.75 27.25 58.32
CA SER A 58 27.35 28.62 57.93
C SER A 58 28.22 29.22 56.80
N ILE A 59 28.80 28.39 55.95
CA ILE A 59 29.62 28.86 54.82
C ILE A 59 28.76 29.02 53.57
N GLU A 60 28.33 30.25 53.29
CA GLU A 60 27.77 30.65 51.99
C GLU A 60 28.89 31.21 51.10
N PHE A 61 29.43 30.38 50.22
CA PHE A 61 30.41 30.79 49.20
C PHE A 61 29.98 30.25 47.83
N SER A 62 29.91 31.13 46.84
CA SER A 62 29.57 30.80 45.45
C SER A 62 30.50 31.54 44.50
N PHE A 63 31.01 30.84 43.49
CA PHE A 63 31.85 31.45 42.45
C PHE A 63 31.02 32.36 41.54
N SER A 64 31.58 33.50 41.14
CA SER A 64 30.89 34.42 40.23
C SER A 64 30.60 33.75 38.88
N SER A 65 31.56 32.99 38.36
CA SER A 65 31.47 32.24 37.10
C SER A 65 30.40 31.13 37.11
N HIS A 66 30.02 30.61 38.28
CA HIS A 66 28.97 29.59 38.39
C HIS A 66 27.57 30.20 38.43
N SER A 67 27.44 31.47 38.83
CA SER A 67 26.15 32.15 38.97
C SER A 67 25.44 32.40 37.63
N SER A 68 26.19 32.49 36.53
CA SER A 68 25.68 32.66 35.18
C SER A 68 25.38 31.35 34.45
N GLU A 69 25.77 30.21 35.02
CA GLU A 69 25.66 28.91 34.37
C GLU A 69 24.44 28.13 34.83
N LEU A 70 23.85 27.37 33.91
CA LEU A 70 22.75 26.47 34.22
C LEU A 70 23.30 25.13 34.72
N VAL A 71 23.01 24.82 35.99
CA VAL A 71 23.44 23.59 36.66
C VAL A 71 22.25 22.71 37.00
N VAL A 72 22.26 21.46 36.54
CA VAL A 72 21.24 20.44 36.88
C VAL A 72 21.96 19.16 37.30
N GLY A 73 21.57 18.56 38.43
CA GLY A 73 22.22 17.36 38.96
C GLY A 73 23.71 17.54 39.29
N GLY A 74 24.16 18.78 39.52
CA GLY A 74 25.59 19.10 39.70
C GLY A 74 26.40 19.17 38.40
N ILE A 75 25.74 19.22 37.25
CA ILE A 75 26.36 19.24 35.91
C ILE A 75 26.12 20.59 35.22
N PHE A 76 27.17 21.20 34.70
CA PHE A 76 27.13 22.41 33.88
C PHE A 76 26.61 22.06 32.47
N ILE A 77 25.36 22.43 32.18
CA ILE A 77 24.64 21.93 31.01
C ILE A 77 25.20 22.49 29.70
N ARG A 78 25.66 23.75 29.70
CA ARG A 78 26.30 24.36 28.54
C ARG A 78 27.56 23.57 28.13
N ILE A 79 28.45 23.32 29.09
CA ILE A 79 29.70 22.58 28.89
C ILE A 79 29.43 21.15 28.45
N TYR A 80 28.41 20.49 29.03
CA TYR A 80 28.01 19.15 28.60
C TYR A 80 27.52 19.11 27.16
N ASN A 81 26.73 20.10 26.73
CA ASN A 81 26.26 20.16 25.35
C ASN A 81 27.38 20.44 24.35
N ASP A 82 28.41 21.20 24.76
CA ASP A 82 29.62 21.42 23.97
C ASP A 82 30.51 20.16 23.92
N GLN A 83 30.42 19.29 24.93
CA GLN A 83 31.16 18.02 25.05
C GLN A 83 30.21 16.81 25.20
N PRO A 84 29.37 16.49 24.20
CA PRO A 84 28.26 15.55 24.36
C PRO A 84 28.71 14.10 24.59
N THR A 85 29.94 13.75 24.20
CA THR A 85 30.53 12.42 24.37
C THR A 85 31.20 12.22 25.72
N PHE A 86 31.21 13.24 26.59
CA PHE A 86 31.77 13.14 27.92
C PHE A 86 31.05 12.06 28.75
N LYS A 87 31.83 11.20 29.41
CA LYS A 87 31.30 10.09 30.22
C LYS A 87 30.78 10.62 31.56
N ILE A 88 29.46 10.66 31.70
CA ILE A 88 28.76 11.02 32.94
C ILE A 88 28.85 9.83 33.91
N GLN A 89 29.12 10.10 35.20
CA GLN A 89 29.28 9.06 36.22
C GLN A 89 28.00 8.24 36.43
N ASP A 90 26.85 8.91 36.56
CA ASP A 90 25.53 8.28 36.60
C ASP A 90 24.57 8.89 35.56
N PRO A 91 24.58 8.38 34.32
CA PRO A 91 23.72 8.88 33.25
C PRO A 91 22.22 8.70 33.54
N LYS A 92 21.82 7.71 34.34
CA LYS A 92 20.41 7.44 34.63
C LYS A 92 19.86 8.48 35.60
N ARG A 93 20.60 8.74 36.68
CA ARG A 93 20.27 9.81 37.63
C ARG A 93 20.18 11.16 36.94
N PHE A 94 21.14 11.45 36.06
CA PHE A 94 21.16 12.72 35.33
C PHE A 94 19.92 12.93 34.45
N VAL A 95 19.41 11.88 33.79
CA VAL A 95 18.13 11.97 33.05
C VAL A 95 16.97 12.30 33.99
N VAL A 96 16.90 11.67 35.16
CA VAL A 96 15.85 11.96 36.15
C VAL A 96 15.93 13.42 36.61
N ASP A 97 17.13 13.91 36.93
CA ASP A 97 17.35 15.31 37.35
C ASP A 97 16.93 16.30 36.24
N ILE A 98 17.22 15.98 34.97
CA ILE A 98 16.76 16.76 33.82
C ILE A 98 15.23 16.76 33.72
N LEU A 99 14.59 15.60 33.84
CA LEU A 99 13.14 15.48 33.75
C LEU A 99 12.45 16.23 34.90
N ASP A 100 13.01 16.17 36.11
CA ASP A 100 12.50 16.91 37.27
C ASP A 100 12.69 18.42 37.14
N TYR A 101 13.78 18.88 36.53
CA TYR A 101 13.96 20.28 36.17
C TYR A 101 12.91 20.73 35.16
N LEU A 102 12.69 19.94 34.09
CA LEU A 102 11.70 20.27 33.07
C LEU A 102 10.30 20.40 33.69
N LYS A 103 9.88 19.49 34.59
CA LYS A 103 8.57 19.50 35.27
C LYS A 103 8.23 20.80 35.99
N GLN A 104 9.22 21.62 36.35
CA GLN A 104 9.02 22.92 36.99
C GLN A 104 8.42 23.95 36.03
N TYR A 105 8.52 23.72 34.72
CA TYR A 105 8.02 24.59 33.67
C TYR A 105 6.67 24.10 33.14
N ASN A 106 5.59 24.56 33.78
CA ASN A 106 4.21 24.33 33.35
C ASN A 106 3.49 25.61 32.85
N SER A 107 4.21 26.73 32.78
CA SER A 107 3.62 28.02 32.40
C SER A 107 3.49 28.16 30.89
N PRO A 108 2.34 28.61 30.37
CA PRO A 108 2.13 28.83 28.93
C PRO A 108 2.91 30.03 28.38
N CYS A 109 3.29 30.97 29.24
CA CYS A 109 4.12 32.13 28.91
C CYS A 109 5.49 31.99 29.56
N LEU A 110 6.53 31.90 28.75
CA LEU A 110 7.92 31.80 29.17
C LEU A 110 8.67 33.08 28.81
N ARG A 111 9.60 33.47 29.68
CA ARG A 111 10.59 34.53 29.42
C ARG A 111 11.65 34.02 28.45
N ASP A 112 12.30 34.92 27.71
CA ASP A 112 13.36 34.54 26.74
C ASP A 112 14.51 33.74 27.39
N SER A 113 14.85 34.03 28.64
CA SER A 113 15.85 33.27 29.40
C SER A 113 15.39 31.83 29.68
N GLU A 114 14.11 31.64 30.01
CA GLU A 114 13.52 30.33 30.28
C GLU A 114 13.43 29.49 29.00
N VAL A 115 13.06 30.12 27.88
CA VAL A 115 13.06 29.47 26.56
C VAL A 115 14.46 28.98 26.21
N ARG A 116 15.49 29.82 26.39
CA ARG A 116 16.89 29.40 26.17
C ARG A 116 17.29 28.25 27.07
N ASN A 117 16.97 28.32 28.36
CA ASN A 117 17.29 27.25 29.31
C ASN A 117 16.62 25.93 28.93
N LEU A 118 15.33 25.96 28.56
CA LEU A 118 14.61 24.75 28.14
C LEU A 118 15.20 24.12 26.88
N VAL A 119 15.58 24.94 25.88
CA VAL A 119 16.22 24.43 24.66
C VAL A 119 17.57 23.77 24.97
N ILE A 120 18.38 24.39 25.84
CA ILE A 120 19.67 23.86 26.29
C ILE A 120 19.47 22.54 27.07
N ILE A 121 18.47 22.48 27.95
CA ILE A 121 18.14 21.28 28.74
C ILE A 121 17.62 20.14 27.85
N LEU A 122 16.68 20.41 26.94
CA LEU A 122 16.19 19.41 25.99
C LEU A 122 17.31 18.88 25.08
N THR A 123 18.27 19.74 24.72
CA THR A 123 19.47 19.34 23.98
C THR A 123 20.34 18.40 24.82
N SER A 124 20.49 18.68 26.11
CA SER A 124 21.24 17.79 27.01
C SER A 124 20.53 16.44 27.19
N LEU A 125 19.20 16.42 27.33
CA LEU A 125 18.42 15.19 27.39
C LEU A 125 18.63 14.34 26.13
N TYR A 126 18.57 14.97 24.95
CA TYR A 126 18.85 14.30 23.69
C TYR A 126 20.25 13.67 23.67
N ASN A 127 21.28 14.44 24.05
CA ASN A 127 22.68 13.98 24.06
C ASN A 127 22.92 12.81 25.03
N VAL A 128 22.37 12.89 26.26
CA VAL A 128 22.53 11.82 27.26
C VAL A 128 21.87 10.53 26.78
N VAL A 129 20.67 10.63 26.22
CA VAL A 129 19.91 9.47 25.71
C VAL A 129 20.58 8.88 24.47
N GLN A 130 21.15 9.71 23.60
CA GLN A 130 21.82 9.24 22.39
C GLN A 130 23.10 8.47 22.71
N ASN A 131 23.89 8.95 23.67
CA ASN A 131 25.24 8.45 23.92
C ASN A 131 25.32 7.35 24.98
N ASN A 132 24.25 7.10 25.75
CA ASN A 132 24.24 6.12 26.83
C ASN A 132 23.11 5.09 26.64
N GLN A 133 23.45 3.80 26.67
CA GLN A 133 22.45 2.74 26.52
C GLN A 133 21.56 2.61 27.77
N GLY A 134 20.26 2.39 27.56
CA GLY A 134 19.30 2.12 28.63
C GLY A 134 18.83 3.35 29.43
N THR A 135 19.35 4.55 29.16
CA THR A 135 18.88 5.80 29.79
C THR A 135 17.48 6.21 29.29
N ALA A 136 17.12 5.84 28.06
CA ALA A 136 15.79 6.07 27.49
C ALA A 136 14.64 5.52 28.36
N LEU A 137 14.90 4.43 29.10
CA LEU A 137 13.92 3.81 29.98
C LEU A 137 13.52 4.71 31.17
N GLN A 138 14.37 5.68 31.54
CA GLN A 138 14.06 6.65 32.58
C GLN A 138 12.99 7.66 32.15
N CYS A 139 12.69 7.77 30.84
CA CYS A 139 11.63 8.63 30.32
C CYS A 139 10.24 8.00 30.40
N ILE A 140 10.13 6.70 30.71
CA ILE A 140 8.86 5.98 30.87
C ILE A 140 8.05 6.60 32.01
N GLY A 141 6.75 6.81 31.79
CA GLY A 141 5.86 7.51 32.70
C GLY A 141 5.90 9.04 32.58
N HIS A 142 6.82 9.60 31.80
CA HIS A 142 6.98 11.05 31.62
C HIS A 142 6.53 11.57 30.25
N PHE A 143 6.03 10.71 29.35
CA PHE A 143 5.67 11.13 27.98
C PHE A 143 4.54 12.15 27.92
N ARG A 144 3.53 12.09 28.80
CA ARG A 144 2.47 13.13 28.85
C ARG A 144 3.05 14.53 29.03
N PHE A 145 4.06 14.63 29.88
CA PHE A 145 4.74 15.87 30.17
C PHE A 145 5.69 16.27 29.02
N ILE A 146 6.48 15.34 28.49
CA ILE A 146 7.39 15.62 27.35
C ILE A 146 6.59 16.08 26.12
N PHE A 147 5.46 15.45 25.81
CA PHE A 147 4.60 15.83 24.68
C PHE A 147 3.85 17.15 24.91
N ALA A 148 3.70 17.62 26.16
CA ALA A 148 3.09 18.92 26.42
C ALA A 148 3.92 20.07 25.82
N PHE A 149 5.25 19.92 25.77
CA PHE A 149 6.13 20.89 25.10
C PHE A 149 5.90 20.97 23.59
N LEU A 150 5.39 19.92 22.95
CA LEU A 150 5.00 19.97 21.53
C LEU A 150 3.76 20.85 21.31
N ALA A 151 2.92 21.06 22.33
CA ALA A 151 1.73 21.90 22.23
C ALA A 151 2.04 23.41 22.40
N MET A 152 3.30 23.79 22.65
CA MET A 152 3.72 25.17 22.84
C MET A 152 3.96 25.89 21.51
N ASP A 153 2.89 26.19 20.77
CA ASP A 153 2.94 26.75 19.41
C ASP A 153 3.68 28.09 19.28
N ALA A 154 3.85 28.82 20.38
CA ALA A 154 4.59 30.09 20.38
C ALA A 154 6.12 29.91 20.28
N TYR A 155 6.64 28.70 20.52
CA TYR A 155 8.07 28.46 20.70
C TYR A 155 8.57 27.32 19.79
N GLU A 156 8.80 27.62 18.51
CA GLU A 156 9.28 26.65 17.50
C GLU A 156 10.57 25.92 17.94
N SER A 157 11.50 26.62 18.59
CA SER A 157 12.78 26.04 19.04
C SER A 157 12.60 24.94 20.10
N ILE A 158 11.64 25.12 21.01
CA ILE A 158 11.29 24.11 22.03
C ILE A 158 10.64 22.93 21.33
N GLN A 159 9.61 23.17 20.51
CA GLN A 159 8.89 22.10 19.81
C GLN A 159 9.85 21.25 18.94
N ALA A 160 10.77 21.88 18.21
CA ALA A 160 11.74 21.20 17.36
C ALA A 160 12.71 20.29 18.15
N LYS A 161 13.21 20.76 19.30
CA LYS A 161 14.08 19.95 20.16
C LYS A 161 13.32 18.85 20.88
N THR A 162 12.13 19.12 21.39
CA THR A 162 11.24 18.10 21.95
C THR A 162 10.93 17.02 20.93
N LEU A 163 10.64 17.38 19.68
CA LEU A 163 10.37 16.43 18.61
C LEU A 163 11.58 15.53 18.33
N SER A 164 12.79 16.10 18.34
CA SER A 164 14.04 15.35 18.16
C SER A 164 14.28 14.36 19.31
N VAL A 165 13.98 14.75 20.55
CA VAL A 165 14.02 13.85 21.73
C VAL A 165 13.02 12.72 21.58
N ILE A 166 11.76 13.01 21.20
CA ILE A 166 10.74 11.98 21.01
C ILE A 166 11.11 11.02 19.88
N ALA A 167 11.63 11.54 18.76
CA ALA A 167 12.08 10.72 17.63
C ALA A 167 13.22 9.76 18.04
N LEU A 168 14.12 10.19 18.93
CA LEU A 168 15.17 9.34 19.49
C LEU A 168 14.58 8.27 20.42
N LEU A 169 13.68 8.65 21.33
CA LEU A 169 13.03 7.74 22.27
C LEU A 169 12.14 6.69 21.55
N ALA A 170 11.51 7.07 20.43
CA ALA A 170 10.71 6.17 19.61
C ALA A 170 11.50 5.02 18.97
N ARG A 171 12.84 5.03 19.02
CA ARG A 171 13.68 3.91 18.58
C ARG A 171 13.67 2.74 19.57
N ASN A 172 13.22 2.95 20.81
CA ASN A 172 13.13 1.92 21.84
C ASN A 172 11.70 1.41 22.01
N GLN A 173 11.48 0.10 21.84
CA GLN A 173 10.16 -0.51 21.87
C GLN A 173 9.41 -0.34 23.21
N GLU A 174 10.11 -0.32 24.35
CA GLU A 174 9.47 -0.11 25.65
C GLU A 174 8.91 1.31 25.77
N CYS A 175 9.65 2.30 25.27
CA CYS A 175 9.17 3.68 25.16
C CYS A 175 7.97 3.78 24.24
N VAL A 176 7.98 3.09 23.09
CA VAL A 176 6.84 3.07 22.15
C VAL A 176 5.58 2.54 22.82
N ASN A 177 5.68 1.47 23.61
CA ASN A 177 4.55 0.88 24.32
C ASN A 177 3.96 1.84 25.36
N ASP A 178 4.81 2.55 26.11
CA ASP A 178 4.36 3.53 27.10
C ASP A 178 3.77 4.80 26.46
N ILE A 179 4.32 5.25 25.32
CA ILE A 179 3.72 6.32 24.51
C ILE A 179 2.32 5.92 24.05
N ALA A 180 2.13 4.67 23.61
CA ALA A 180 0.83 4.14 23.20
C ALA A 180 -0.19 4.16 24.37
N ALA A 181 0.26 3.83 25.58
CA ALA A 181 -0.58 3.87 26.78
C ALA A 181 -0.87 5.31 27.26
N SER A 182 -0.02 6.28 26.89
CA SER A 182 -0.11 7.65 27.38
C SER A 182 -1.20 8.49 26.69
N GLY A 183 -1.62 8.14 25.47
CA GLY A 183 -2.68 8.85 24.71
C GLY A 183 -2.27 10.23 24.17
N VAL A 184 -0.98 10.44 23.92
CA VAL A 184 -0.37 11.77 23.66
C VAL A 184 -0.18 12.11 22.19
N LEU A 185 -0.60 11.22 21.28
CA LEU A 185 -0.27 11.32 19.84
C LEU A 185 -0.94 12.50 19.13
N ALA A 186 -2.02 13.05 19.70
CA ALA A 186 -2.67 14.25 19.18
C ALA A 186 -1.68 15.42 19.03
N SER A 187 -0.81 15.65 20.03
CA SER A 187 0.20 16.72 19.98
C SER A 187 1.17 16.54 18.82
N LEU A 188 1.56 15.29 18.52
CA LEU A 188 2.45 14.98 17.41
C LEU A 188 1.77 15.16 16.04
N LEU A 189 0.47 14.88 15.94
CA LEU A 189 -0.31 15.16 14.72
C LEU A 189 -0.43 16.66 14.47
N LEU A 190 -0.63 17.46 15.52
CA LEU A 190 -0.71 18.92 15.39
C LEU A 190 0.61 19.53 14.88
N VAL A 191 1.75 18.95 15.27
CA VAL A 191 3.09 19.36 14.82
C VAL A 191 3.27 19.21 13.31
N LEU A 192 2.61 18.25 12.66
CA LEU A 192 2.63 18.11 11.20
C LEU A 192 2.13 19.38 10.49
N TYR A 193 1.19 20.08 11.12
CA TYR A 193 0.63 21.33 10.59
C TYR A 193 1.37 22.57 11.11
N SER A 194 1.71 22.64 12.40
CA SER A 194 2.30 23.84 13.02
C SER A 194 3.79 24.05 12.72
N LEU A 195 4.57 22.98 12.47
CA LEU A 195 6.01 23.06 12.21
C LEU A 195 6.39 22.63 10.78
N PRO A 196 6.20 23.49 9.76
CA PRO A 196 6.48 23.14 8.37
C PRO A 196 7.92 22.70 8.12
N ASN A 197 8.89 23.34 8.78
CA ASN A 197 10.32 23.06 8.61
C ASN A 197 10.76 21.71 9.19
N HIS A 198 10.02 21.20 10.18
CA HIS A 198 10.36 19.99 10.93
C HIS A 198 9.41 18.81 10.63
N ARG A 199 8.53 18.94 9.62
CA ARG A 199 7.59 17.89 9.22
C ARG A 199 8.25 16.55 8.94
N MET A 200 9.43 16.56 8.31
CA MET A 200 10.12 15.32 7.96
C MET A 200 10.47 14.51 9.22
N VAL A 201 11.01 15.17 10.24
CA VAL A 201 11.32 14.55 11.54
C VAL A 201 10.06 14.05 12.23
N ALA A 202 8.94 14.78 12.13
CA ALA A 202 7.66 14.35 12.68
C ALA A 202 7.10 13.10 11.98
N LEU A 203 7.21 13.04 10.64
CA LEU A 203 6.82 11.87 9.86
C LEU A 203 7.72 10.66 10.16
N ASP A 204 9.04 10.86 10.33
CA ASP A 204 9.97 9.80 10.72
C ASP A 204 9.70 9.26 12.13
N CYS A 205 9.34 10.16 13.05
CA CYS A 205 8.92 9.80 14.39
C CYS A 205 7.64 8.94 14.33
N LEU A 206 6.60 9.40 13.62
CA LEU A 206 5.37 8.63 13.43
C LEU A 206 5.61 7.28 12.76
N HIS A 207 6.47 7.22 11.75
CA HIS A 207 6.82 5.98 11.07
C HIS A 207 7.48 4.98 12.03
N SER A 208 8.34 5.45 12.94
CA SER A 208 8.96 4.60 13.98
C SER A 208 7.95 4.12 15.02
N LEU A 209 6.97 4.95 15.37
CA LEU A 209 5.92 4.66 16.35
C LEU A 209 4.86 3.66 15.83
N VAL A 210 4.56 3.67 14.53
CA VAL A 210 3.53 2.79 13.91
C VAL A 210 3.88 1.29 13.95
N THR A 211 5.03 0.91 14.53
CA THR A 211 5.35 -0.48 14.87
C THR A 211 4.37 -1.12 15.85
N SER A 212 3.65 -0.34 16.66
CA SER A 212 2.63 -0.82 17.59
C SER A 212 1.21 -0.63 17.06
N SER A 213 0.41 -1.70 16.98
CA SER A 213 -1.00 -1.62 16.55
C SER A 213 -1.88 -0.76 17.46
N ALA A 214 -1.49 -0.57 18.73
CA ALA A 214 -2.19 0.33 19.66
C ALA A 214 -2.04 1.81 19.21
N ILE A 215 -0.85 2.18 18.74
CA ILE A 215 -0.56 3.51 18.18
C ILE A 215 -1.33 3.71 16.88
N VAL A 216 -1.37 2.71 16.01
CA VAL A 216 -2.17 2.76 14.78
C VAL A 216 -3.64 3.03 15.08
N LYS A 217 -4.21 2.29 16.04
CA LYS A 217 -5.60 2.48 16.48
C LYS A 217 -5.85 3.89 17.05
N ASP A 218 -4.94 4.39 17.87
CA ASP A 218 -5.04 5.74 18.44
C ASP A 218 -4.95 6.82 17.35
N LEU A 219 -3.97 6.74 16.45
CA LEU A 219 -3.81 7.67 15.31
C LEU A 219 -5.06 7.76 14.43
N ILE A 220 -5.71 6.62 14.15
CA ILE A 220 -6.98 6.60 13.41
C ILE A 220 -8.08 7.31 14.20
N SER A 221 -8.17 7.06 15.51
CA SER A 221 -9.17 7.70 16.37
C SER A 221 -9.00 9.22 16.45
N LYS A 222 -7.76 9.69 16.40
CA LYS A 222 -7.37 11.11 16.36
C LYS A 222 -7.43 11.73 14.96
N GLY A 223 -7.80 10.96 13.93
CA GLY A 223 -7.94 11.45 12.57
C GLY A 223 -6.62 11.81 11.90
N SER A 224 -5.63 10.92 11.95
CA SER A 224 -4.33 11.10 11.28
C SER A 224 -4.42 11.09 9.75
N LEU A 225 -5.36 10.31 9.17
CA LEU A 225 -5.41 10.09 7.72
C LEU A 225 -5.64 11.38 6.91
N PRO A 226 -6.59 12.28 7.27
CA PRO A 226 -6.73 13.56 6.59
C PRO A 226 -5.45 14.40 6.59
N TYR A 227 -4.72 14.48 7.70
CA TYR A 227 -3.45 15.22 7.78
C TYR A 227 -2.38 14.64 6.85
N LEU A 228 -2.27 13.30 6.79
CA LEU A 228 -1.30 12.67 5.89
C LEU A 228 -1.67 12.87 4.43
N ILE A 229 -2.95 12.79 4.08
CA ILE A 229 -3.39 13.07 2.71
C ILE A 229 -3.21 14.55 2.36
N ASP A 230 -3.45 15.48 3.29
CA ASP A 230 -3.15 16.90 3.11
C ASP A 230 -1.69 17.11 2.75
N ILE A 231 -0.76 16.45 3.45
CA ILE A 231 0.66 16.50 3.13
C ILE A 231 0.92 15.92 1.74
N VAL A 232 0.36 14.76 1.41
CA VAL A 232 0.51 14.10 0.10
C VAL A 232 -0.02 14.99 -1.05
N MET A 233 -1.07 15.77 -0.83
CA MET A 233 -1.68 16.59 -1.88
C MET A 233 -1.08 18.00 -1.96
N ASN A 234 -0.78 18.63 -0.81
CA ASN A 234 -0.54 20.07 -0.71
C ASN A 234 0.90 20.45 -0.32
N SER A 235 1.75 19.51 0.07
CA SER A 235 3.15 19.82 0.37
C SER A 235 3.94 20.19 -0.90
N LYS A 236 4.86 21.16 -0.78
CA LYS A 236 5.75 21.57 -1.88
C LYS A 236 6.97 20.65 -2.05
N ASN A 237 7.38 19.99 -0.97
CA ASN A 237 8.56 19.12 -0.98
C ASN A 237 8.17 17.68 -1.32
N LEU A 238 8.74 17.13 -2.38
CA LEU A 238 8.49 15.77 -2.85
C LEU A 238 8.82 14.71 -1.80
N GLU A 239 9.94 14.86 -1.09
CA GLU A 239 10.40 13.88 -0.09
C GLU A 239 9.40 13.74 1.07
N ILE A 240 8.87 14.87 1.54
CA ILE A 240 7.85 14.91 2.59
C ILE A 240 6.56 14.22 2.13
N ARG A 241 6.18 14.40 0.86
CA ARG A 241 4.98 13.75 0.29
C ARG A 241 5.15 12.24 0.22
N VAL A 242 6.32 11.79 -0.23
CA VAL A 242 6.62 10.36 -0.29
C VAL A 242 6.64 9.77 1.10
N ARG A 243 7.27 10.43 2.07
CA ARG A 243 7.29 9.94 3.45
C ARG A 243 5.89 9.81 4.06
N ALA A 244 5.00 10.77 3.77
CA ALA A 244 3.60 10.67 4.18
C ALA A 244 2.87 9.51 3.49
N ALA A 245 3.14 9.26 2.20
CA ALA A 245 2.60 8.11 1.47
C ALA A 245 3.13 6.77 2.01
N GLU A 246 4.42 6.67 2.36
CA GLU A 246 5.01 5.51 3.03
C GLU A 246 4.32 5.23 4.37
N LEU A 247 4.05 6.28 5.15
CA LEU A 247 3.33 6.15 6.42
C LEU A 247 1.89 5.68 6.22
N LEU A 248 1.18 6.17 5.20
CA LEU A 248 -0.15 5.67 4.83
C LEU A 248 -0.13 4.20 4.43
N GLY A 249 0.85 3.79 3.61
CA GLY A 249 1.10 2.39 3.28
C GLY A 249 1.31 1.54 4.53
N ARG A 250 2.20 1.98 5.42
CA ARG A 250 2.50 1.28 6.67
C ARG A 250 1.29 1.13 7.59
N LEU A 251 0.43 2.15 7.68
CA LEU A 251 -0.81 2.08 8.45
C LEU A 251 -1.78 1.04 7.87
N MET A 252 -1.81 0.85 6.55
CA MET A 252 -2.64 -0.17 5.89
C MET A 252 -2.11 -1.60 6.07
N GLU A 253 -0.80 -1.78 6.27
CA GLU A 253 -0.18 -3.08 6.55
C GLU A 253 -0.45 -3.60 7.97
N ASP A 254 -0.96 -2.76 8.88
CA ASP A 254 -1.24 -3.16 10.25
C ASP A 254 -2.27 -4.29 10.32
N LYS A 255 -1.97 -5.33 11.11
CA LYS A 255 -2.80 -6.54 11.17
C LYS A 255 -4.18 -6.32 11.80
N VAL A 256 -4.31 -5.35 12.71
CA VAL A 256 -5.53 -5.14 13.51
C VAL A 256 -6.41 -4.06 12.89
N SER A 257 -5.81 -2.93 12.54
CA SER A 257 -6.50 -1.73 12.10
C SER A 257 -6.30 -1.44 10.61
N GLY A 258 -5.36 -2.12 9.92
CA GLY A 258 -5.07 -1.90 8.51
C GLY A 258 -6.27 -2.03 7.56
N PRO A 259 -7.13 -3.06 7.70
CA PRO A 259 -8.36 -3.14 6.89
C PRO A 259 -9.28 -1.93 7.09
N ARG A 260 -9.38 -1.41 8.32
CA ARG A 260 -10.15 -0.20 8.63
C ARG A 260 -9.50 1.04 8.02
N VAL A 261 -8.17 1.18 8.09
CA VAL A 261 -7.44 2.27 7.42
C VAL A 261 -7.74 2.27 5.94
N LYS A 262 -7.63 1.11 5.28
CA LYS A 262 -7.89 0.98 3.85
C LYS A 262 -9.32 1.40 3.49
N LEU A 263 -10.33 0.97 4.25
CA LEU A 263 -11.72 1.37 4.03
C LEU A 263 -11.92 2.89 4.14
N LEU A 264 -11.27 3.54 5.10
CA LEU A 264 -11.35 4.99 5.28
C LEU A 264 -10.64 5.74 4.13
N LEU A 265 -9.49 5.24 3.66
CA LEU A 265 -8.79 5.82 2.52
C LEU A 265 -9.58 5.69 1.22
N LEU A 266 -10.27 4.55 1.02
CA LEU A 266 -11.13 4.33 -0.15
C LEU A 266 -12.35 5.27 -0.20
N GLN A 267 -12.70 5.93 0.91
CA GLN A 267 -13.71 7.00 0.90
C GLN A 267 -13.17 8.32 0.33
N MET A 268 -11.86 8.49 0.25
CA MET A 268 -11.20 9.75 -0.15
C MET A 268 -10.41 9.62 -1.46
N LEU A 269 -9.90 8.44 -1.76
CA LEU A 269 -8.97 8.17 -2.85
C LEU A 269 -9.40 6.93 -3.67
N PRO A 270 -9.11 6.90 -4.99
CA PRO A 270 -9.25 5.70 -5.80
C PRO A 270 -8.44 4.51 -5.25
N SER A 271 -8.96 3.30 -5.42
CA SER A 271 -8.33 2.05 -4.95
C SER A 271 -6.91 1.85 -5.49
N ALA A 272 -6.67 2.20 -6.75
CA ALA A 272 -5.36 2.13 -7.40
C ALA A 272 -4.30 3.00 -6.71
N ILE A 273 -4.69 4.15 -6.15
CA ILE A 273 -3.78 5.03 -5.39
C ILE A 273 -3.48 4.42 -4.02
N CYS A 274 -4.51 3.90 -3.33
CA CYS A 274 -4.32 3.22 -2.06
C CYS A 274 -3.41 1.99 -2.18
N ASP A 275 -3.62 1.15 -3.19
CA ASP A 275 -2.74 0.01 -3.46
C ASP A 275 -1.33 0.49 -3.88
N GLY A 276 -1.23 1.60 -4.62
CA GLY A 276 0.04 2.24 -4.96
C GLY A 276 0.87 2.67 -3.73
N PHE A 277 0.24 3.13 -2.65
CA PHE A 277 0.96 3.44 -1.41
C PHE A 277 1.57 2.21 -0.71
N LEU A 278 1.03 1.00 -0.94
CA LEU A 278 1.62 -0.25 -0.43
C LEU A 278 2.78 -0.72 -1.30
N GLU A 279 2.65 -0.58 -2.61
CA GLU A 279 3.61 -1.14 -3.57
C GLU A 279 4.78 -0.19 -3.85
N SER A 280 4.50 1.07 -4.21
CA SER A 280 5.50 2.07 -4.57
C SER A 280 5.04 3.50 -4.27
N PRO A 281 5.29 3.99 -3.04
CA PRO A 281 4.94 5.37 -2.64
C PRO A 281 5.51 6.44 -3.57
N GLN A 282 6.79 6.34 -3.94
CA GLN A 282 7.48 7.27 -4.84
C GLN A 282 6.76 7.42 -6.19
N THR A 283 6.50 6.30 -6.88
CA THR A 283 5.80 6.29 -8.17
C THR A 283 4.37 6.81 -8.04
N THR A 284 3.69 6.43 -6.95
CA THR A 284 2.31 6.85 -6.68
C THR A 284 2.20 8.36 -6.51
N ILE A 285 3.18 9.03 -5.89
CA ILE A 285 3.18 10.50 -5.79
C ILE A 285 3.24 11.16 -7.18
N ASN A 286 4.03 10.61 -8.11
CA ASN A 286 4.08 11.12 -9.48
C ASN A 286 2.77 10.88 -10.24
N ILE A 287 2.15 9.70 -10.03
CA ILE A 287 0.83 9.37 -10.59
C ILE A 287 -0.24 10.33 -10.07
N ILE A 288 -0.25 10.63 -8.77
CA ILE A 288 -1.18 11.57 -8.14
C ILE A 288 -1.07 12.97 -8.76
N GLN A 289 0.07 13.37 -9.31
CA GLN A 289 0.25 14.69 -9.92
C GLN A 289 -0.17 14.77 -11.39
N THR A 290 -0.40 13.62 -12.04
CA THR A 290 -0.65 13.56 -13.48
C THR A 290 -2.10 13.17 -13.76
N ASN A 291 -2.62 13.57 -14.92
CA ASN A 291 -3.91 13.09 -15.39
C ASN A 291 -3.82 11.61 -15.75
N GLN A 292 -4.77 10.82 -15.24
CA GLN A 292 -4.86 9.40 -15.50
C GLN A 292 -6.28 9.08 -15.95
N GLU A 293 -6.40 8.47 -17.12
CA GLU A 293 -7.64 7.89 -17.61
C GLU A 293 -7.31 6.49 -18.11
N ASN A 294 -7.55 5.50 -17.25
CA ASN A 294 -7.29 4.10 -17.54
C ASN A 294 -8.39 3.22 -16.91
N PRO A 295 -8.44 1.92 -17.26
CA PRO A 295 -9.49 1.03 -16.77
C PRO A 295 -9.64 0.94 -15.25
N GLU A 296 -8.60 1.22 -14.47
CA GLU A 296 -8.63 1.12 -12.99
C GLU A 296 -8.83 2.48 -12.31
N MET A 297 -8.69 3.59 -13.05
CA MET A 297 -8.69 4.92 -12.46
C MET A 297 -9.01 6.02 -13.47
N ILE A 298 -9.94 6.88 -13.06
CA ILE A 298 -10.16 8.20 -13.65
C ILE A 298 -9.72 9.22 -12.59
N TRP A 299 -8.68 9.99 -12.91
CA TRP A 299 -8.07 10.96 -12.01
C TRP A 299 -7.63 12.19 -12.80
N ASN A 300 -8.41 13.27 -12.70
CA ASN A 300 -8.16 14.50 -13.46
C ASN A 300 -7.78 15.69 -12.56
N ASP A 301 -7.44 16.82 -13.19
CA ASP A 301 -7.11 18.07 -12.50
C ASP A 301 -8.23 18.55 -11.57
N ASN A 302 -9.51 18.34 -11.96
CA ASN A 302 -10.65 18.73 -11.14
C ASN A 302 -10.77 17.87 -9.87
N ASP A 303 -10.58 16.56 -9.97
CA ASP A 303 -10.57 15.65 -8.82
C ASP A 303 -9.44 16.02 -7.85
N ARG A 304 -8.24 16.29 -8.39
CA ARG A 304 -7.08 16.73 -7.61
C ARG A 304 -7.35 18.02 -6.87
N LEU A 305 -7.83 19.05 -7.58
CA LEU A 305 -8.12 20.36 -7.01
C LEU A 305 -9.22 20.27 -5.96
N HIS A 306 -10.29 19.51 -6.24
CA HIS A 306 -11.39 19.29 -5.31
C HIS A 306 -10.90 18.61 -4.04
N LEU A 307 -10.17 17.49 -4.17
CA LEU A 307 -9.64 16.75 -3.04
C LEU A 307 -8.67 17.62 -2.21
N SER A 308 -7.70 18.25 -2.86
CA SER A 308 -6.72 19.16 -2.24
C SER A 308 -7.41 20.24 -1.41
N THR A 309 -8.45 20.87 -1.97
CA THR A 309 -9.17 21.98 -1.32
C THR A 309 -10.04 21.50 -0.16
N VAL A 310 -10.81 20.42 -0.34
CA VAL A 310 -11.68 19.87 0.70
C VAL A 310 -10.87 19.39 1.89
N ILE A 311 -9.77 18.67 1.64
CA ILE A 311 -8.89 18.16 2.69
C ILE A 311 -8.16 19.30 3.41
N ALA A 312 -7.62 20.29 2.70
CA ALA A 312 -6.94 21.41 3.33
C ALA A 312 -7.88 22.17 4.28
N ASN A 313 -9.12 22.44 3.85
CA ASN A 313 -10.14 23.09 4.67
C ASN A 313 -10.58 22.21 5.85
N HIS A 314 -10.68 20.90 5.65
CA HIS A 314 -10.97 19.96 6.72
C HIS A 314 -9.86 19.96 7.78
N CYS A 315 -8.61 19.77 7.36
CA CYS A 315 -7.45 19.73 8.25
C CYS A 315 -7.27 21.03 9.02
N LYS A 316 -7.48 22.18 8.38
CA LYS A 316 -7.42 23.49 9.06
C LYS A 316 -8.46 23.61 10.18
N ARG A 317 -9.71 23.20 9.93
CA ARG A 317 -10.78 23.19 10.96
C ARG A 317 -10.49 22.19 12.07
N GLN A 318 -10.07 20.98 11.69
CA GLN A 318 -9.73 19.92 12.63
C GLN A 318 -8.57 20.34 13.54
N HIS A 319 -7.53 20.95 12.98
CA HIS A 319 -6.37 21.45 13.72
C HIS A 319 -6.79 22.48 14.77
N LEU A 320 -7.64 23.46 14.40
CA LEU A 320 -8.16 24.45 15.35
C LEU A 320 -8.96 23.83 16.49
N ASN A 321 -9.81 22.84 16.19
CA ASN A 321 -10.61 22.15 17.19
C ASN A 321 -9.76 21.28 18.12
N GLN A 322 -8.80 20.53 17.56
CA GLN A 322 -7.90 19.65 18.32
C GLN A 322 -6.92 20.43 19.19
N ARG A 323 -6.54 21.65 18.81
CA ARG A 323 -5.76 22.56 19.67
C ARG A 323 -6.51 22.95 20.93
N GLN A 324 -7.83 23.11 20.85
CA GLN A 324 -8.65 23.43 22.02
C GLN A 324 -8.94 22.18 22.87
N ASN A 325 -9.18 21.05 22.20
CA ASN A 325 -9.44 19.78 22.87
C ASN A 325 -8.80 18.62 22.09
N PRO A 326 -7.67 18.06 22.59
CA PRO A 326 -6.96 16.94 21.95
C PRO A 326 -7.78 15.64 21.81
N ASP A 327 -8.89 15.51 22.55
CA ASP A 327 -9.76 14.33 22.54
C ASP A 327 -10.99 14.47 21.66
N VAL A 328 -11.08 15.54 20.86
CA VAL A 328 -12.17 15.70 19.88
C VAL A 328 -12.16 14.56 18.88
N VAL A 329 -13.30 13.89 18.76
CA VAL A 329 -13.53 12.82 17.77
C VAL A 329 -13.40 13.41 16.36
N CYS A 330 -12.46 12.90 15.59
CA CYS A 330 -12.32 13.29 14.20
C CYS A 330 -13.43 12.66 13.36
N GLN A 331 -14.25 13.49 12.72
CA GLN A 331 -15.13 13.03 11.65
C GLN A 331 -14.34 12.98 10.36
N MET A 332 -14.62 11.99 9.51
CA MET A 332 -14.00 11.96 8.18
C MET A 332 -14.62 13.04 7.27
N PRO A 333 -13.83 13.65 6.38
CA PRO A 333 -14.38 14.54 5.37
C PRO A 333 -15.30 13.75 4.43
N ASP A 334 -16.51 14.28 4.18
CA ASP A 334 -17.38 13.75 3.13
C ASP A 334 -16.82 14.19 1.78
N ILE A 335 -16.06 13.29 1.14
CA ILE A 335 -15.47 13.50 -0.18
C ILE A 335 -16.25 12.64 -1.16
N LYS A 336 -17.06 13.28 -1.99
CA LYS A 336 -17.60 12.65 -3.18
C LYS A 336 -16.63 12.91 -4.32
N VAL A 337 -15.89 11.89 -4.75
CA VAL A 337 -14.99 12.00 -5.91
C VAL A 337 -15.82 12.50 -7.10
N VAL A 338 -15.44 13.66 -7.64
CA VAL A 338 -16.25 14.42 -8.62
C VAL A 338 -16.46 13.57 -9.88
N SER A 339 -15.43 12.86 -10.33
CA SER A 339 -15.52 11.95 -11.48
C SER A 339 -16.39 10.71 -11.23
N ALA A 340 -16.50 10.23 -9.98
CA ALA A 340 -17.37 9.09 -9.65
C ALA A 340 -18.85 9.49 -9.45
N GLY A 341 -19.11 10.77 -9.16
CA GLY A 341 -20.47 11.31 -8.96
C GLY A 341 -21.23 11.62 -10.25
N ASN A 342 -20.54 11.68 -11.40
CA ASN A 342 -21.12 12.10 -12.67
C ASN A 342 -21.49 10.95 -13.62
N SER A 343 -21.23 9.69 -13.28
CA SER A 343 -21.21 8.65 -14.29
C SER A 343 -22.32 7.61 -14.16
N ASN A 344 -23.14 7.53 -15.21
CA ASN A 344 -23.90 6.35 -15.59
C ASN A 344 -22.94 5.22 -16.10
N GLU A 345 -21.71 5.16 -15.56
CA GLU A 345 -20.66 4.25 -16.00
C GLU A 345 -20.74 2.93 -15.24
N LEU A 346 -20.56 1.84 -16.00
CA LEU A 346 -20.60 0.50 -15.46
C LEU A 346 -19.22 0.13 -14.91
N ILE A 347 -19.14 0.05 -13.58
CA ILE A 347 -17.93 -0.34 -12.85
C ILE A 347 -18.13 -1.75 -12.29
N VAL A 348 -17.18 -2.65 -12.52
CA VAL A 348 -17.17 -4.00 -11.95
C VAL A 348 -15.80 -4.28 -11.37
N GLY A 349 -15.73 -4.70 -10.10
CA GLY A 349 -14.46 -5.02 -9.43
C GLY A 349 -13.45 -3.88 -9.42
N ASP A 350 -13.92 -2.64 -9.26
CA ASP A 350 -13.11 -1.40 -9.31
C ASP A 350 -12.55 -1.04 -10.71
N VAL A 351 -13.09 -1.64 -11.78
CA VAL A 351 -12.66 -1.40 -13.17
C VAL A 351 -13.80 -0.79 -13.99
N TYR A 352 -13.49 0.29 -14.71
CA TYR A 352 -14.37 0.96 -15.66
C TYR A 352 -14.48 0.15 -16.95
N LEU A 353 -15.60 -0.53 -17.16
CA LEU A 353 -15.75 -1.47 -18.29
C LEU A 353 -15.67 -0.78 -19.66
N ARG A 354 -16.11 0.48 -19.75
CA ARG A 354 -16.00 1.28 -20.98
C ARG A 354 -14.53 1.43 -21.40
N LEU A 355 -13.66 1.84 -20.48
CA LEU A 355 -12.24 2.05 -20.72
C LEU A 355 -11.51 0.71 -20.95
N TYR A 356 -11.84 -0.33 -20.17
CA TYR A 356 -11.26 -1.65 -20.36
C TYR A 356 -11.57 -2.22 -21.74
N ASN A 357 -12.82 -2.09 -22.21
CA ASN A 357 -13.22 -2.57 -23.53
C ASN A 357 -12.60 -1.77 -24.69
N GLN A 358 -12.15 -0.55 -24.45
CA GLN A 358 -11.38 0.26 -25.41
C GLN A 358 -9.89 -0.12 -25.42
N ASN A 359 -9.33 -0.53 -24.27
CA ASN A 359 -7.96 -1.01 -24.15
C ASN A 359 -7.87 -2.39 -23.45
N PRO A 360 -8.21 -3.48 -24.14
CA PRO A 360 -8.22 -4.83 -23.58
C PRO A 360 -6.87 -5.37 -23.13
N ALA A 361 -5.78 -4.85 -23.68
CA ALA A 361 -4.41 -5.25 -23.36
C ALA A 361 -3.88 -4.62 -22.06
N TRP A 362 -4.70 -3.83 -21.36
CA TRP A 362 -4.32 -3.23 -20.08
C TRP A 362 -4.01 -4.29 -19.02
N SER A 363 -2.81 -4.22 -18.45
CA SER A 363 -2.37 -5.08 -17.36
C SER A 363 -3.01 -4.65 -16.04
N LEU A 364 -4.13 -5.28 -15.70
CA LEU A 364 -4.83 -5.07 -14.43
C LEU A 364 -3.98 -5.52 -13.24
N ARG A 365 -4.08 -4.82 -12.10
CA ARG A 365 -3.35 -5.20 -10.87
C ARG A 365 -3.92 -6.47 -10.23
N LYS A 366 -5.24 -6.64 -10.26
CA LYS A 366 -5.95 -7.78 -9.64
C LYS A 366 -6.83 -8.52 -10.66
N PRO A 367 -6.25 -9.14 -11.69
CA PRO A 367 -7.00 -9.73 -12.80
C PRO A 367 -7.90 -10.91 -12.36
N VAL A 368 -7.47 -11.70 -11.37
CA VAL A 368 -8.25 -12.83 -10.83
C VAL A 368 -9.50 -12.34 -10.08
N LYS A 369 -9.36 -11.30 -9.24
CA LYS A 369 -10.51 -10.68 -8.54
C LYS A 369 -11.50 -10.10 -9.55
N PHE A 370 -10.98 -9.33 -10.52
CA PHE A 370 -11.81 -8.73 -11.56
C PHE A 370 -12.57 -9.77 -12.38
N LEU A 371 -11.93 -10.89 -12.75
CA LEU A 371 -12.59 -12.00 -13.44
C LEU A 371 -13.72 -12.61 -12.58
N GLY A 372 -13.49 -12.82 -11.28
CA GLY A 372 -14.52 -13.28 -10.35
C GLY A 372 -15.71 -12.33 -10.29
N ASP A 373 -15.45 -11.04 -10.08
CA ASP A 373 -16.49 -10.00 -9.99
C ASP A 373 -17.26 -9.84 -11.32
N LEU A 374 -16.57 -9.99 -12.46
CA LEU A 374 -17.18 -10.01 -13.81
C LEU A 374 -18.09 -11.22 -14.00
N LEU A 375 -17.63 -12.42 -13.61
CA LEU A 375 -18.43 -13.64 -13.71
C LEU A 375 -19.68 -13.54 -12.83
N ASP A 376 -19.56 -13.07 -11.60
CA ASP A 376 -20.69 -12.83 -10.71
C ASP A 376 -21.69 -11.82 -11.28
N THR A 377 -21.17 -10.73 -11.87
CA THR A 377 -22.01 -9.70 -12.51
C THR A 377 -22.71 -10.26 -13.75
N PHE A 378 -22.00 -11.06 -14.56
CA PHE A 378 -22.56 -11.73 -15.73
C PHE A 378 -23.67 -12.71 -15.31
N LEU A 379 -23.48 -13.54 -14.28
CA LEU A 379 -24.51 -14.44 -13.75
C LEU A 379 -25.77 -13.68 -13.31
N LYS A 380 -25.62 -12.52 -12.66
CA LYS A 380 -26.75 -11.65 -12.29
C LYS A 380 -27.49 -11.14 -13.53
N LEU A 381 -26.77 -10.70 -14.56
CA LEU A 381 -27.34 -10.21 -15.81
C LEU A 381 -27.99 -11.31 -16.65
N MET A 382 -27.54 -12.56 -16.57
CA MET A 382 -28.24 -13.69 -17.19
C MET A 382 -29.61 -13.94 -16.56
N SER A 383 -29.74 -13.69 -15.25
CA SER A 383 -31.03 -13.83 -14.54
C SER A 383 -31.95 -12.64 -14.78
N LYS A 384 -31.38 -11.42 -14.89
CA LYS A 384 -32.10 -10.16 -15.13
C LYS A 384 -31.39 -9.37 -16.23
N PRO A 385 -31.79 -9.54 -17.50
CA PRO A 385 -31.06 -8.95 -18.62
C PRO A 385 -31.26 -7.44 -18.69
N HIS A 386 -30.17 -6.73 -18.89
CA HIS A 386 -30.13 -5.32 -19.25
C HIS A 386 -29.16 -5.17 -20.42
N GLU A 387 -29.67 -4.81 -21.60
CA GLU A 387 -28.95 -4.97 -22.88
C GLU A 387 -27.58 -4.27 -22.89
N SER A 388 -27.52 -2.98 -22.54
CA SER A 388 -26.25 -2.22 -22.56
C SER A 388 -25.23 -2.70 -21.52
N ALA A 389 -25.70 -3.22 -20.39
CA ALA A 389 -24.81 -3.72 -19.34
C ALA A 389 -24.29 -5.12 -19.70
N LEU A 390 -25.15 -5.95 -20.30
CA LEU A 390 -24.80 -7.27 -20.77
C LEU A 390 -23.76 -7.22 -21.90
N GLU A 391 -23.92 -6.30 -22.84
CA GLU A 391 -22.94 -6.12 -23.93
C GLU A 391 -21.57 -5.70 -23.38
N ALA A 392 -21.54 -4.71 -22.48
CA ALA A 392 -20.31 -4.24 -21.87
C ALA A 392 -19.60 -5.33 -21.03
N VAL A 393 -20.35 -6.06 -20.19
CA VAL A 393 -19.81 -7.15 -19.35
C VAL A 393 -19.38 -8.34 -20.20
N GLY A 394 -20.18 -8.76 -21.17
CA GLY A 394 -19.87 -9.89 -22.05
C GLY A 394 -18.64 -9.63 -22.91
N LYS A 395 -18.48 -8.41 -23.43
CA LYS A 395 -17.26 -7.99 -24.14
C LYS A 395 -16.06 -7.95 -23.21
N ALA A 396 -16.20 -7.40 -22.00
CA ALA A 396 -15.11 -7.34 -21.02
C ALA A 396 -14.64 -8.75 -20.61
N LEU A 397 -15.57 -9.67 -20.35
CA LEU A 397 -15.26 -11.05 -19.99
C LEU A 397 -14.53 -11.78 -21.11
N THR A 398 -14.95 -11.61 -22.37
CA THR A 398 -14.25 -12.17 -23.53
C THR A 398 -12.84 -11.59 -23.66
N ASN A 399 -12.71 -10.26 -23.50
CA ASN A 399 -11.43 -9.55 -23.56
C ASN A 399 -10.45 -10.01 -22.47
N VAL A 400 -10.87 -10.11 -21.21
CA VAL A 400 -10.03 -10.56 -20.09
C VAL A 400 -9.44 -11.93 -20.39
N LEU A 401 -10.27 -12.89 -20.81
CA LEU A 401 -9.86 -14.26 -21.08
C LEU A 401 -8.99 -14.38 -22.34
N THR A 402 -9.21 -13.51 -23.33
CA THR A 402 -8.42 -13.49 -24.58
C THR A 402 -7.00 -12.94 -24.34
N TYR A 403 -6.87 -11.81 -23.63
CA TYR A 403 -5.58 -11.15 -23.41
C TYR A 403 -4.80 -11.72 -22.23
N ASN A 404 -5.45 -12.48 -21.34
CA ASN A 404 -4.83 -13.15 -20.19
C ASN A 404 -5.18 -14.64 -20.17
N PRO A 405 -4.63 -15.46 -21.09
CA PRO A 405 -5.00 -16.88 -21.22
C PRO A 405 -4.70 -17.71 -19.97
N GLY A 406 -3.73 -17.29 -19.15
CA GLY A 406 -3.43 -17.92 -17.86
C GLY A 406 -4.55 -17.80 -16.82
N LEU A 407 -5.50 -16.88 -16.98
CA LEU A 407 -6.65 -16.77 -16.06
C LEU A 407 -7.70 -17.85 -16.33
N VAL A 408 -7.72 -18.45 -17.53
CA VAL A 408 -8.70 -19.47 -17.88
C VAL A 408 -8.55 -20.69 -16.95
N SER A 409 -7.33 -21.06 -16.55
CA SER A 409 -7.09 -22.17 -15.62
C SER A 409 -7.58 -21.90 -14.19
N GLU A 410 -7.84 -20.65 -13.82
CA GLU A 410 -8.37 -20.27 -12.51
C GLU A 410 -9.92 -20.28 -12.49
N VAL A 411 -10.59 -20.21 -13.64
CA VAL A 411 -12.06 -20.24 -13.73
C VAL A 411 -12.71 -21.43 -12.98
N PRO A 412 -12.15 -22.67 -13.04
CA PRO A 412 -12.68 -23.81 -12.30
C PRO A 412 -12.72 -23.63 -10.79
N SER A 413 -11.69 -23.03 -10.19
CA SER A 413 -11.58 -22.87 -8.73
C SER A 413 -12.64 -21.91 -8.19
N MET A 414 -13.12 -20.99 -9.04
CA MET A 414 -14.13 -20.01 -8.67
C MET A 414 -15.57 -20.57 -8.64
N GLY A 415 -15.82 -21.76 -9.22
CA GLY A 415 -17.14 -22.41 -9.15
C GLY A 415 -18.28 -21.73 -9.91
N HIS A 416 -17.98 -20.81 -10.85
CA HIS A 416 -19.00 -20.10 -11.65
C HIS A 416 -19.56 -20.94 -12.81
N LEU A 417 -18.81 -21.91 -13.35
CA LEU A 417 -19.23 -22.70 -14.52
C LEU A 417 -20.55 -23.47 -14.31
N PRO A 418 -20.75 -24.25 -13.22
CA PRO A 418 -22.02 -24.94 -12.98
C PRO A 418 -23.21 -23.97 -12.84
N LYS A 419 -22.97 -22.82 -12.19
CA LYS A 419 -23.97 -21.77 -12.01
C LYS A 419 -24.36 -21.14 -13.35
N MET A 420 -23.40 -21.00 -14.26
CA MET A 420 -23.63 -20.41 -15.57
C MET A 420 -24.61 -21.25 -16.39
N PHE A 421 -24.38 -22.56 -16.48
CA PHE A 421 -25.28 -23.48 -17.21
C PHE A 421 -26.65 -23.64 -16.54
N SER A 422 -26.72 -23.68 -15.21
CA SER A 422 -27.99 -23.79 -14.50
C SER A 422 -28.87 -22.52 -14.59
N THR A 423 -28.26 -21.35 -14.79
CA THR A 423 -28.97 -20.08 -14.96
C THR A 423 -29.42 -19.87 -16.42
N TRP A 424 -28.74 -20.49 -17.39
CA TRP A 424 -29.00 -20.38 -18.82
C TRP A 424 -30.21 -21.23 -19.29
N LYS A 425 -31.36 -21.12 -18.60
CA LYS A 425 -32.58 -21.89 -18.93
C LYS A 425 -33.47 -21.23 -19.96
N VAL A 426 -33.45 -19.89 -20.06
CA VAL A 426 -34.23 -19.13 -21.04
C VAL A 426 -33.25 -18.48 -22.03
N PRO A 427 -33.24 -18.90 -23.31
CA PRO A 427 -32.25 -18.43 -24.27
C PRO A 427 -32.60 -17.02 -24.76
N ASN A 428 -32.06 -15.99 -24.10
CA ASN A 428 -31.97 -14.66 -24.67
C ASN A 428 -30.82 -14.64 -25.71
N GLN A 429 -31.03 -14.03 -26.88
CA GLN A 429 -30.05 -14.00 -27.97
C GLN A 429 -28.71 -13.39 -27.53
N LEU A 430 -28.73 -12.23 -26.86
CA LEU A 430 -27.52 -11.53 -26.42
C LEU A 430 -26.79 -12.30 -25.30
N VAL A 431 -27.54 -12.87 -24.35
CA VAL A 431 -26.95 -13.70 -23.27
C VAL A 431 -26.27 -14.91 -23.88
N SER A 432 -26.96 -15.58 -24.81
CA SER A 432 -26.45 -16.78 -25.46
C SER A 432 -25.23 -16.47 -26.32
N PHE A 433 -25.22 -15.34 -27.05
CA PHE A 433 -24.07 -14.88 -27.82
C PHE A 433 -22.82 -14.70 -26.95
N HIS A 434 -22.91 -13.92 -25.87
CA HIS A 434 -21.76 -13.70 -24.98
C HIS A 434 -21.37 -14.97 -24.21
N THR A 435 -22.33 -15.80 -23.82
CA THR A 435 -22.05 -17.09 -23.16
C THR A 435 -21.26 -18.01 -24.10
N PHE A 436 -21.66 -18.14 -25.37
CA PHE A 436 -20.92 -18.93 -26.35
C PHE A 436 -19.50 -18.38 -26.59
N ARG A 437 -19.31 -17.06 -26.68
CA ARG A 437 -17.97 -16.45 -26.83
C ARG A 437 -17.05 -16.76 -25.65
N VAL A 438 -17.58 -16.74 -24.44
CA VAL A 438 -16.84 -17.05 -23.22
C VAL A 438 -16.53 -18.56 -23.15
N LEU A 439 -17.51 -19.41 -23.49
CA LEU A 439 -17.32 -20.86 -23.56
C LEU A 439 -16.29 -21.27 -24.61
N ASP A 440 -16.23 -20.59 -25.76
CA ASP A 440 -15.25 -20.85 -26.82
C ASP A 440 -13.79 -20.69 -26.33
N LEU A 441 -13.55 -19.80 -25.37
CA LEU A 441 -12.25 -19.59 -24.73
C LEU A 441 -12.00 -20.59 -23.60
N ILE A 442 -13.03 -20.86 -22.79
CA ILE A 442 -12.94 -21.79 -21.64
C ILE A 442 -12.73 -23.24 -22.11
N PHE A 443 -13.43 -23.66 -23.16
CA PHE A 443 -13.33 -25.01 -23.71
C PHE A 443 -12.02 -25.26 -24.46
N ALA A 444 -11.18 -24.25 -24.68
CA ALA A 444 -9.81 -24.48 -25.15
C ALA A 444 -8.87 -24.97 -24.04
N ASN A 445 -9.29 -24.95 -22.77
CA ASN A 445 -8.46 -25.28 -21.62
C ASN A 445 -8.89 -26.60 -20.95
N GLU A 446 -7.95 -27.53 -20.82
CA GLU A 446 -8.17 -28.88 -20.26
C GLU A 446 -8.70 -28.86 -18.81
N SER A 447 -8.16 -28.00 -17.95
CA SER A 447 -8.57 -27.88 -16.54
C SER A 447 -10.05 -27.51 -16.40
N CYS A 448 -10.55 -26.67 -17.30
CA CYS A 448 -11.96 -26.28 -17.35
C CYS A 448 -12.86 -27.45 -17.73
N VAL A 449 -12.46 -28.22 -18.73
CA VAL A 449 -13.20 -29.39 -19.21
C VAL A 449 -13.23 -30.49 -18.15
N ASP A 450 -12.11 -30.72 -17.47
CA ASP A 450 -12.02 -31.66 -16.35
C ASP A 450 -12.92 -31.26 -15.18
N SER A 451 -12.99 -29.98 -14.85
CA SER A 451 -13.86 -29.48 -13.79
C SER A 451 -15.35 -29.68 -14.11
N LEU A 452 -15.74 -29.47 -15.36
CA LEU A 452 -17.10 -29.74 -15.83
C LEU A 452 -17.45 -31.23 -15.72
N ASN A 453 -16.50 -32.10 -16.06
CA ASN A 453 -16.66 -33.54 -15.93
C ASN A 453 -16.84 -33.97 -14.46
N ARG A 454 -15.96 -33.51 -13.56
CA ARG A 454 -16.03 -33.82 -12.12
C ARG A 454 -17.33 -33.33 -11.49
N SER A 455 -17.80 -32.16 -11.91
CA SER A 455 -19.01 -31.52 -11.39
C SER A 455 -20.31 -32.08 -11.98
N ARG A 456 -20.22 -32.98 -12.99
CA ARG A 456 -21.37 -33.58 -13.71
C ARG A 456 -22.40 -32.55 -14.17
N VAL A 457 -21.92 -31.43 -14.71
CA VAL A 457 -22.80 -30.33 -15.15
C VAL A 457 -23.38 -30.65 -16.53
N ASP A 458 -24.69 -30.44 -16.70
CA ASP A 458 -25.36 -30.55 -18.00
C ASP A 458 -25.09 -29.31 -18.86
N CYS A 459 -24.05 -29.36 -19.70
CA CYS A 459 -23.70 -28.25 -20.59
C CYS A 459 -24.29 -28.39 -22.01
N ILE A 460 -24.50 -29.61 -22.51
CA ILE A 460 -24.98 -29.84 -23.88
C ILE A 460 -26.45 -29.43 -24.06
N VAL A 461 -27.30 -29.66 -23.05
CA VAL A 461 -28.74 -29.33 -23.13
C VAL A 461 -28.99 -27.82 -23.26
N PRO A 462 -28.42 -26.94 -22.40
CA PRO A 462 -28.55 -25.49 -22.58
C PRO A 462 -28.00 -24.99 -23.93
N MET A 463 -26.86 -25.52 -24.38
CA MET A 463 -26.26 -25.13 -25.65
C MET A 463 -27.14 -25.53 -26.84
N LYS A 464 -27.69 -26.75 -26.85
CA LYS A 464 -28.65 -27.20 -27.86
C LYS A 464 -29.87 -26.29 -27.89
N ASN A 465 -30.46 -25.99 -26.73
CA ASN A 465 -31.65 -25.15 -26.64
C ASN A 465 -31.39 -23.72 -27.15
N ALA A 466 -30.22 -23.14 -26.84
CA ALA A 466 -29.83 -21.83 -27.33
C ALA A 466 -29.64 -21.80 -28.85
N MET A 467 -29.01 -22.83 -29.43
CA MET A 467 -28.84 -22.95 -30.89
C MET A 467 -30.17 -23.20 -31.61
N CYS A 468 -31.09 -23.96 -31.00
CA CYS A 468 -32.43 -24.16 -31.55
C CYS A 468 -33.27 -22.87 -31.53
N ALA A 469 -33.09 -22.04 -30.49
CA ALA A 469 -33.83 -20.80 -30.33
C ALA A 469 -33.33 -19.68 -31.27
N HIS A 470 -32.03 -19.65 -31.58
CA HIS A 470 -31.39 -18.58 -32.36
C HIS A 470 -30.46 -19.15 -33.44
N SER A 471 -30.92 -19.14 -34.70
CA SER A 471 -30.18 -19.71 -35.83
C SER A 471 -28.84 -19.02 -36.12
N GLU A 472 -28.72 -17.73 -35.79
CA GLU A 472 -27.48 -16.94 -35.93
C GLU A 472 -26.35 -17.43 -35.01
N LEU A 473 -26.69 -18.08 -33.89
CA LEU A 473 -25.70 -18.55 -32.90
C LEU A 473 -25.17 -19.95 -33.19
N ILE A 474 -25.71 -20.64 -34.21
CA ILE A 474 -25.33 -22.01 -34.55
C ILE A 474 -23.83 -22.11 -34.85
N THR A 475 -23.26 -21.12 -35.54
CA THR A 475 -21.84 -21.11 -35.91
C THR A 475 -20.93 -21.08 -34.66
N VAL A 476 -21.16 -20.10 -33.78
CA VAL A 476 -20.38 -19.90 -32.54
C VAL A 476 -20.58 -21.05 -31.55
N GLY A 477 -21.81 -21.58 -31.46
CA GLY A 477 -22.12 -22.75 -30.66
C GLY A 477 -21.38 -24.00 -31.13
N CYS A 478 -21.35 -24.26 -32.44
CA CYS A 478 -20.60 -25.36 -33.04
C CYS A 478 -19.09 -25.24 -32.84
N ASP A 479 -18.51 -24.03 -32.97
CA ASP A 479 -17.08 -23.79 -32.73
C ASP A 479 -16.70 -24.15 -31.28
N SER A 480 -17.51 -23.68 -30.31
CA SER A 480 -17.34 -23.99 -28.89
C SER A 480 -17.42 -25.50 -28.62
N LEU A 481 -18.41 -26.17 -29.21
CA LEU A 481 -18.62 -27.61 -29.04
C LEU A 481 -17.53 -28.45 -29.71
N SER A 482 -16.98 -28.01 -30.83
CA SER A 482 -15.86 -28.68 -31.48
C SER A 482 -14.67 -28.72 -30.54
N LYS A 483 -14.31 -27.60 -29.91
CA LYS A 483 -13.22 -27.54 -28.92
C LYS A 483 -13.48 -28.45 -27.72
N LEU A 484 -14.71 -28.43 -27.20
CA LEU A 484 -15.11 -29.33 -26.11
C LEU A 484 -14.99 -30.82 -26.50
N SER A 485 -15.33 -31.17 -27.74
CA SER A 485 -15.29 -32.55 -28.24
C SER A 485 -13.87 -33.09 -28.42
N GLU A 486 -12.85 -32.23 -28.56
CA GLU A 486 -11.45 -32.65 -28.73
C GLU A 486 -10.90 -33.39 -27.52
N PHE A 487 -11.40 -33.09 -26.31
CA PHE A 487 -11.01 -33.76 -25.06
C PHE A 487 -11.64 -35.15 -24.88
N LYS A 488 -12.60 -35.54 -25.73
CA LYS A 488 -13.21 -36.88 -25.76
C LYS A 488 -13.75 -37.37 -24.40
N VAL A 489 -14.31 -36.46 -23.60
CA VAL A 489 -14.82 -36.77 -22.26
C VAL A 489 -16.13 -37.56 -22.33
N ASP A 490 -16.16 -38.76 -21.76
CA ASP A 490 -17.28 -39.70 -21.90
C ASP A 490 -18.61 -39.21 -21.30
N ASN A 491 -18.57 -38.46 -20.19
CA ASN A 491 -19.79 -37.92 -19.57
C ASN A 491 -20.50 -36.89 -20.48
N LEU A 492 -19.73 -36.07 -21.20
CA LEU A 492 -20.28 -35.11 -22.16
C LEU A 492 -20.90 -35.81 -23.37
N ILE A 493 -20.30 -36.91 -23.82
CA ILE A 493 -20.81 -37.73 -24.91
C ILE A 493 -22.10 -38.43 -24.49
N LYS A 494 -22.19 -38.89 -23.24
CA LYS A 494 -23.41 -39.44 -22.67
C LYS A 494 -24.55 -38.41 -22.66
N GLN A 495 -24.28 -37.18 -22.21
CA GLN A 495 -25.27 -36.09 -22.27
C GLN A 495 -25.72 -35.80 -23.71
N ALA A 496 -24.81 -35.83 -24.69
CA ALA A 496 -25.13 -35.63 -26.09
C ALA A 496 -26.03 -36.73 -26.68
N LEU A 497 -25.87 -37.98 -26.22
CA LEU A 497 -26.75 -39.10 -26.59
C LEU A 497 -28.14 -38.95 -25.94
N GLU A 498 -28.19 -38.63 -24.64
CA GLU A 498 -29.44 -38.51 -23.87
C GLU A 498 -30.32 -37.34 -24.36
N CYS A 499 -29.72 -36.25 -24.81
CA CYS A 499 -30.47 -35.08 -25.30
C CYS A 499 -30.70 -35.08 -26.82
N ASP A 500 -30.42 -36.19 -27.51
CA ASP A 500 -30.57 -36.33 -28.96
C ASP A 500 -29.83 -35.22 -29.74
N PHE A 501 -28.61 -34.90 -29.32
CA PHE A 501 -27.80 -33.85 -29.92
C PHE A 501 -27.22 -34.26 -31.27
N ILE A 502 -26.89 -35.54 -31.43
CA ILE A 502 -26.28 -36.09 -32.64
C ILE A 502 -27.24 -36.00 -33.83
N ASN A 503 -28.52 -36.36 -33.63
CA ASN A 503 -29.54 -36.21 -34.68
C ASN A 503 -29.84 -34.75 -35.00
N TYR A 504 -29.74 -33.85 -34.00
CA TYR A 504 -29.84 -32.42 -34.24
C TYR A 504 -28.71 -31.91 -35.15
N LEU A 505 -27.45 -32.28 -34.89
CA LEU A 505 -26.32 -31.93 -35.75
C LEU A 505 -26.45 -32.50 -37.18
N LEU A 506 -26.95 -33.74 -37.31
CA LEU A 506 -27.22 -34.34 -38.61
C LEU A 506 -28.33 -33.61 -39.38
N LYS A 507 -29.37 -33.14 -38.69
CA LYS A 507 -30.43 -32.31 -39.29
C LYS A 507 -29.88 -30.96 -39.80
N LEU A 508 -28.95 -30.35 -39.05
CA LEU A 508 -28.27 -29.12 -39.47
C LEU A 508 -27.41 -29.33 -40.73
N LEU A 509 -26.75 -30.48 -40.88
CA LEU A 509 -25.96 -30.82 -42.08
C LEU A 509 -26.81 -30.93 -43.36
N GLY A 510 -28.05 -31.39 -43.23
CA GLY A 510 -29.01 -31.58 -44.32
C GLY A 510 -29.46 -30.26 -44.96
N ASP A 511 -30.35 -29.52 -44.30
CA ASP A 511 -31.10 -28.41 -44.94
C ASP A 511 -31.17 -27.10 -44.14
N SER A 512 -30.65 -27.04 -42.90
CA SER A 512 -30.98 -25.95 -41.96
C SER A 512 -29.89 -24.86 -41.78
N LEU A 513 -28.90 -24.75 -42.67
CA LEU A 513 -27.79 -23.78 -42.55
C LEU A 513 -27.93 -22.54 -43.46
N LEU A 514 -29.10 -22.30 -44.05
CA LEU A 514 -29.35 -21.21 -45.02
C LEU A 514 -29.21 -19.79 -44.43
N GLN A 515 -29.24 -19.63 -43.11
CA GLN A 515 -29.13 -18.33 -42.42
C GLN A 515 -27.77 -18.09 -41.73
N CYS A 516 -26.80 -18.99 -41.89
CA CYS A 516 -25.49 -18.85 -41.26
C CYS A 516 -24.50 -18.08 -42.15
N GLU A 517 -23.67 -17.21 -41.57
CA GLU A 517 -22.68 -16.41 -42.31
C GLU A 517 -21.68 -17.26 -43.13
N ASN A 518 -21.35 -18.48 -42.67
CA ASN A 518 -20.39 -19.37 -43.33
C ASN A 518 -20.84 -20.85 -43.27
N PRO A 519 -21.81 -21.27 -44.10
CA PRO A 519 -22.39 -22.61 -44.02
C PRO A 519 -21.37 -23.72 -44.27
N ALA A 520 -20.41 -23.53 -45.18
CA ALA A 520 -19.38 -24.53 -45.48
C ALA A 520 -18.44 -24.79 -44.28
N ARG A 521 -17.98 -23.73 -43.61
CA ARG A 521 -17.15 -23.83 -42.39
C ARG A 521 -17.92 -24.50 -41.27
N THR A 522 -19.17 -24.10 -41.05
CA THR A 522 -20.01 -24.70 -40.00
C THR A 522 -20.27 -26.19 -40.29
N LYS A 523 -20.52 -26.59 -41.54
CA LYS A 523 -20.62 -28.02 -41.91
C LYS A 523 -19.33 -28.78 -41.59
N ALA A 524 -18.17 -28.23 -41.93
CA ALA A 524 -16.87 -28.84 -41.61
C ALA A 524 -16.67 -29.03 -40.09
N ILE A 525 -17.04 -28.04 -39.29
CA ILE A 525 -16.91 -28.06 -37.82
C ILE A 525 -17.89 -29.05 -37.20
N ILE A 526 -19.11 -29.15 -37.72
CA ILE A 526 -20.07 -30.19 -37.31
C ILE A 526 -19.51 -31.58 -37.61
N VAL A 527 -18.96 -31.81 -38.81
CA VAL A 527 -18.35 -33.09 -39.19
C VAL A 527 -17.17 -33.42 -38.27
N LYS A 528 -16.30 -32.45 -37.98
CA LYS A 528 -15.18 -32.61 -37.04
C LYS A 528 -15.67 -32.99 -35.64
N THR A 529 -16.69 -32.29 -35.14
CA THR A 529 -17.30 -32.58 -33.83
C THR A 529 -17.86 -34.01 -33.80
N LEU A 530 -18.61 -34.43 -34.83
CA LEU A 530 -19.16 -35.79 -34.92
C LEU A 530 -18.07 -36.87 -34.99
N LYS A 531 -16.98 -36.63 -35.74
CA LYS A 531 -15.81 -37.53 -35.78
C LYS A 531 -15.15 -37.64 -34.40
N ASN A 532 -14.98 -36.53 -33.69
CA ASN A 532 -14.40 -36.52 -32.34
C ASN A 532 -15.28 -37.28 -31.33
N LEU A 533 -16.60 -37.11 -31.40
CA LEU A 533 -17.56 -37.84 -30.55
C LEU A 533 -17.54 -39.35 -30.84
N ALA A 534 -17.40 -39.75 -32.10
CA ALA A 534 -17.29 -41.17 -32.50
C ALA A 534 -15.94 -41.80 -32.12
N ALA A 535 -14.88 -41.00 -31.95
CA ALA A 535 -13.54 -41.45 -31.60
C ALA A 535 -13.32 -41.70 -30.09
N SER A 536 -14.35 -41.58 -29.25
CA SER A 536 -14.27 -41.89 -27.81
C SER A 536 -14.29 -43.41 -27.55
N PRO A 537 -13.50 -43.90 -26.58
CA PRO A 537 -13.36 -45.33 -26.32
C PRO A 537 -14.59 -46.01 -25.70
N PHE A 538 -15.42 -45.29 -24.93
CA PHE A 538 -16.55 -45.91 -24.20
C PHE A 538 -17.89 -45.73 -24.92
N ASN A 539 -18.24 -44.51 -25.29
CA ASN A 539 -19.53 -44.19 -25.90
C ASN A 539 -19.47 -44.01 -27.43
N GLY A 540 -18.27 -44.06 -28.03
CA GLY A 540 -18.07 -43.86 -29.47
C GLY A 540 -18.78 -44.89 -30.36
N ALA A 541 -18.92 -46.14 -29.91
CA ALA A 541 -19.63 -47.19 -30.66
C ALA A 541 -21.14 -46.90 -30.80
N ALA A 542 -21.76 -46.32 -29.76
CA ALA A 542 -23.17 -45.92 -29.80
C ALA A 542 -23.38 -44.71 -30.73
N VAL A 543 -22.44 -43.75 -30.71
CA VAL A 543 -22.44 -42.60 -31.63
C VAL A 543 -22.26 -43.07 -33.08
N ALA A 544 -21.31 -43.97 -33.34
CA ALA A 544 -21.07 -44.55 -34.66
C ALA A 544 -22.31 -45.29 -35.20
N ALA A 545 -23.00 -46.05 -34.35
CA ALA A 545 -24.24 -46.75 -34.75
C ALA A 545 -25.38 -45.78 -35.13
N ILE A 546 -25.45 -44.59 -34.54
CA ILE A 546 -26.41 -43.54 -34.92
C ILE A 546 -25.99 -42.89 -36.25
N LEU A 547 -24.69 -42.62 -36.41
CA LEU A 547 -24.13 -42.04 -37.64
C LEU A 547 -24.29 -42.96 -38.85
N ASP A 548 -24.06 -44.27 -38.70
CA ASP A 548 -24.22 -45.26 -39.78
C ASP A 548 -25.68 -45.48 -40.19
N ARG A 549 -26.66 -45.14 -39.33
CA ARG A 549 -28.10 -45.14 -39.68
C ARG A 549 -28.54 -43.90 -40.46
N SER A 550 -27.71 -42.86 -40.51
CA SER A 550 -28.06 -41.61 -41.20
C SER A 550 -27.81 -41.70 -42.69
N SER A 551 -28.77 -41.24 -43.49
CA SER A 551 -28.63 -41.14 -44.96
C SER A 551 -27.68 -40.02 -45.41
N ILE A 552 -27.39 -39.05 -44.52
CA ILE A 552 -26.61 -37.84 -44.84
C ILE A 552 -25.11 -38.06 -44.53
N TRP A 553 -24.80 -38.85 -43.50
CA TRP A 553 -23.45 -39.04 -42.99
C TRP A 553 -22.43 -39.63 -44.00
N PRO A 554 -22.77 -40.61 -44.86
CA PRO A 554 -21.83 -41.20 -45.81
C PRO A 554 -21.17 -40.17 -46.73
N SER A 555 -21.90 -39.13 -47.13
CA SER A 555 -21.40 -38.07 -48.01
C SER A 555 -20.32 -37.18 -47.38
N PHE A 556 -20.23 -37.15 -46.04
CA PHE A 556 -19.33 -36.27 -45.29
C PHE A 556 -18.25 -37.03 -44.49
N ARG A 557 -18.39 -38.35 -44.33
CA ARG A 557 -17.48 -39.21 -43.56
C ARG A 557 -16.03 -39.15 -44.05
N GLU A 558 -15.82 -39.18 -45.37
CA GLU A 558 -14.50 -39.29 -46.01
C GLU A 558 -13.86 -37.93 -46.34
N GLN A 559 -14.57 -36.82 -46.12
CA GLN A 559 -14.03 -35.49 -46.42
C GLN A 559 -13.10 -35.00 -45.30
N ASN A 560 -11.84 -34.69 -45.65
CA ASN A 560 -10.89 -34.00 -44.79
C ASN A 560 -11.07 -32.49 -44.95
N HIS A 561 -11.61 -31.82 -43.93
CA HIS A 561 -11.98 -30.41 -43.99
C HIS A 561 -10.93 -29.46 -43.39
N ASP A 562 -9.70 -29.91 -43.12
CA ASP A 562 -8.63 -29.08 -42.55
C ASP A 562 -8.33 -27.83 -43.39
N LEU A 563 -8.57 -27.88 -44.70
CA LEU A 563 -8.41 -26.75 -45.62
C LEU A 563 -9.38 -25.57 -45.36
N PHE A 564 -10.49 -25.80 -44.65
CA PHE A 564 -11.54 -24.79 -44.42
C PHE A 564 -11.49 -24.15 -43.02
N ILE A 565 -10.57 -24.59 -42.15
CA ILE A 565 -10.48 -24.14 -40.74
C ILE A 565 -9.48 -22.98 -40.57
N THR A 566 -8.59 -22.72 -41.54
CA THR A 566 -7.61 -21.62 -41.47
C THR A 566 -8.21 -20.29 -41.93
N SER A 567 -8.97 -19.64 -41.06
CA SER A 567 -9.15 -18.19 -41.06
C SER A 567 -9.20 -17.69 -39.62
N GLY A 568 -8.10 -17.93 -38.90
CA GLY A 568 -7.79 -17.18 -37.70
C GLY A 568 -7.34 -15.79 -38.13
N SER A 569 -8.10 -14.77 -37.74
CA SER A 569 -7.57 -13.41 -37.60
C SER A 569 -6.40 -13.48 -36.62
N SER A 570 -5.19 -13.64 -37.15
CA SER A 570 -3.98 -13.33 -36.41
C SER A 570 -4.02 -11.82 -36.15
N PRO A 571 -3.93 -11.32 -34.90
CA PRO A 571 -3.59 -9.93 -34.71
C PRO A 571 -2.20 -9.75 -35.32
N ALA A 572 -2.09 -8.82 -36.26
CA ALA A 572 -0.82 -8.43 -36.87
C ALA A 572 0.12 -7.93 -35.77
N TYR A 573 0.92 -8.83 -35.22
CA TYR A 573 2.16 -8.48 -34.56
C TYR A 573 3.20 -8.23 -35.65
N LEU A 574 4.06 -7.22 -35.42
CA LEU A 574 5.01 -6.56 -36.34
C LEU A 574 4.35 -5.33 -37.04
N THR A 575 4.69 -4.05 -36.80
CA THR A 575 5.89 -3.38 -36.28
C THR A 575 5.57 -1.92 -35.86
N GLY A 576 6.30 -1.38 -34.87
CA GLY A 576 6.79 0.02 -34.84
C GLY A 576 5.94 1.13 -34.16
N GLY A 577 6.19 1.39 -32.88
CA GLY A 577 5.79 2.63 -32.16
C GLY A 577 6.41 2.69 -30.75
N PRO A 578 6.81 3.86 -30.23
CA PRO A 578 8.00 4.01 -29.39
C PRO A 578 7.88 3.42 -27.99
N ALA A 579 8.91 2.67 -27.61
CA ALA A 579 9.18 2.25 -26.25
C ALA A 579 9.76 3.42 -25.44
N THR A 580 8.96 3.94 -24.51
CA THR A 580 9.38 4.78 -23.38
C THR A 580 8.24 4.78 -22.37
N ALA A 581 8.37 4.56 -21.06
CA ALA A 581 9.37 3.97 -20.18
C ALA A 581 8.61 3.76 -18.85
N GLY A 582 8.84 2.64 -18.16
CA GLY A 582 8.17 2.35 -16.89
C GLY A 582 8.72 1.09 -16.21
N TYR A 583 9.99 1.18 -15.79
CA TYR A 583 10.67 0.32 -14.80
C TYR A 583 10.88 -1.16 -15.11
N LEU A 584 11.94 -1.42 -15.89
CA LEU A 584 12.66 -2.69 -15.95
C LEU A 584 13.58 -2.84 -14.72
N THR A 585 13.27 -3.79 -13.84
CA THR A 585 14.30 -4.43 -12.98
C THR A 585 14.94 -5.57 -13.76
N GLN A 586 16.26 -5.49 -13.92
CA GLN A 586 17.09 -6.46 -14.63
C GLN A 586 16.93 -7.90 -14.09
N GLY A 587 16.86 -8.86 -15.01
CA GLY A 587 17.00 -10.29 -14.76
C GLY A 587 17.76 -10.94 -15.93
N SER A 588 18.88 -11.57 -15.60
CA SER A 588 20.02 -11.97 -16.43
C SER A 588 19.70 -12.95 -17.56
N LYS A 589 20.24 -12.72 -18.77
CA LYS A 589 20.42 -13.75 -19.83
C LYS A 589 21.92 -13.96 -20.10
N PRO A 590 22.35 -15.21 -20.38
CA PRO A 590 23.77 -15.57 -20.45
C PRO A 590 24.45 -15.01 -21.71
N MET A 591 25.74 -14.66 -21.59
CA MET A 591 26.58 -14.12 -22.67
C MET A 591 26.72 -15.10 -23.86
N PRO A 592 26.71 -14.62 -25.12
CA PRO A 592 27.15 -15.40 -26.25
C PRO A 592 28.69 -15.47 -26.30
N THR A 593 29.23 -16.68 -26.33
CA THR A 593 30.66 -16.96 -26.54
C THR A 593 31.02 -16.89 -28.03
N ALA A 594 31.23 -15.68 -28.56
CA ALA A 594 32.10 -15.40 -29.71
C ALA A 594 32.10 -13.89 -30.05
N PRO A 595 33.25 -13.29 -30.41
CA PRO A 595 33.29 -11.92 -30.92
C PRO A 595 32.80 -11.87 -32.40
N PRO A 596 32.15 -10.77 -32.82
CA PRO A 596 31.71 -10.59 -34.21
C PRO A 596 32.88 -10.28 -35.17
N PRO A 597 32.74 -10.56 -36.48
CA PRO A 597 33.81 -10.40 -37.46
C PRO A 597 34.06 -8.92 -37.81
N VAL A 598 35.33 -8.60 -38.09
CA VAL A 598 35.77 -7.28 -38.55
C VAL A 598 35.51 -7.15 -40.06
N GLU A 599 34.68 -6.20 -40.46
CA GLU A 599 34.54 -5.77 -41.86
C GLU A 599 35.83 -5.10 -42.32
N LYS A 600 36.36 -5.52 -43.46
CA LYS A 600 37.49 -4.87 -44.14
C LYS A 600 36.95 -3.74 -45.00
N ASP A 601 37.43 -2.53 -44.76
CA ASP A 601 37.30 -1.42 -45.69
C ASP A 601 38.13 -1.74 -46.95
N ASP A 602 37.45 -1.94 -48.08
CA ASP A 602 38.10 -1.95 -49.39
C ASP A 602 38.23 -0.51 -49.91
N ILE A 603 39.48 -0.17 -50.19
CA ILE A 603 39.95 1.05 -50.84
C ILE A 603 39.72 0.89 -52.35
N GLU A 604 38.94 1.78 -52.96
CA GLU A 604 39.27 2.57 -54.16
C GLU A 604 38.18 3.60 -54.50
#